data_AF-A0A926SSX1-F1
#
_entry.id   AF-A0A926SSX1-F1
#
_cell.length_a   1.000
_cell.length_b   1.000
_cell.length_c   1.000
_cell.angle_alpha   90.00
_cell.angle_beta   90.00
_cell.angle_gamma   90.00
#
_symmetry.space_group_name_H-M   'P 1'
#
loop_
_entity.id
_entity.type
_entity.pdbx_description
1 polymer ?
#
loop_
_entity_poly.entity_id
_entity_poly.type
_entity_poly.pdbx_seq_one_letter_code
_entity_poly.pdbx_strand_id
1 'polypeptide(L)'
;MQISQKGLDLIKKFEGLYLTAYLDPAGIPTIGYGTIRYPNGQKVKLGNEITEQQAEAYLLDECSKFAQKVEKLVTASLNQNQFDALVSFCYNLGDGALGQSTLLKELNKANYLGAANEFPRWNKATVKGKLQVLNGLVKRRAEEKALFESTEIGGTPIEVDTTPSPQEQVTWLEGYRDGDKNVIVAWKGGTTSEVIEIVTLERPNKEDLIAVLQQYPNAIDFRLAPKENDIPKGERISFSGKAQPIISPSTPIPFPGRLLVRGAEGEDVKILQERLRELSYYLETVHGLFDITTDEAVRAFQSDYFGVIEADGKVGEITWSNLWGKPQKITPETRKGKTYLRLTKTKRKDGHGCFILQLEYIKDGKLNDRLEVCSGQPNKQVFRTGKNSKSGSMEPLPEGKWFIHNILWADGKDNYHGKLFAVKGLGPVTVPLSYKEPGTTGRSAIEIHIDWNKTKGSPGTVGCIGVSNVTDYKRLVTWLRETDPRDLYVDWGLGTCPEPS
;
A
#
# COMPACT_ATOMS: atom_id res chain seq x y z
N MET A 1 -21.31 4.96 17.24
CA MET A 1 -20.88 6.24 16.67
C MET A 1 -19.43 6.13 16.27
N GLN A 2 -19.07 6.69 15.12
CA GLN A 2 -17.70 6.79 14.64
C GLN A 2 -17.32 8.27 14.57
N ILE A 3 -16.03 8.58 14.56
CA ILE A 3 -15.58 9.96 14.41
C ILE A 3 -15.97 10.50 13.02
N SER A 4 -16.37 11.77 12.92
CA SER A 4 -16.58 12.43 11.62
C SER A 4 -15.29 13.06 11.09
N GLN A 5 -15.30 13.51 9.83
CA GLN A 5 -14.18 14.29 9.28
C GLN A 5 -13.91 15.56 10.09
N LYS A 6 -14.95 16.23 10.62
CA LYS A 6 -14.81 17.43 11.44
C LYS A 6 -14.07 17.13 12.76
N GLY A 7 -14.40 16.00 13.39
CA GLY A 7 -13.67 15.52 14.56
C GLY A 7 -12.22 15.14 14.26
N LEU A 8 -12.00 14.46 13.13
CA LEU A 8 -10.67 14.07 12.69
C LEU A 8 -9.78 15.29 12.41
N ASP A 9 -10.29 16.30 11.70
CA ASP A 9 -9.58 17.53 11.38
C ASP A 9 -9.23 18.33 12.64
N LEU A 10 -10.12 18.33 13.64
CA LEU A 10 -9.84 18.93 14.95
C LEU A 10 -8.64 18.27 15.63
N ILE A 11 -8.55 16.93 15.61
CA ILE A 11 -7.42 16.22 16.20
C ILE A 11 -6.14 16.50 15.41
N LYS A 12 -6.17 16.37 14.07
CA LYS A 12 -5.03 16.64 13.19
C LYS A 12 -4.43 18.02 13.45
N LYS A 13 -5.28 19.03 13.63
CA LYS A 13 -4.87 20.41 13.91
C LYS A 13 -4.04 20.55 15.20
N PHE A 14 -4.33 19.76 16.24
CA PHE A 14 -3.63 19.86 17.53
C PHE A 14 -2.45 18.90 17.67
N GLU A 15 -2.49 17.73 17.05
CA GLU A 15 -1.37 16.77 17.10
C GLU A 15 -0.23 17.18 16.16
N GLY A 16 -0.57 17.75 15.00
CA GLY A 16 0.40 18.03 13.95
C GLY A 16 0.91 16.77 13.27
N LEU A 17 1.39 16.91 12.03
CA LEU A 17 1.83 15.79 11.20
C LEU A 17 3.36 15.68 11.19
N TYR A 18 3.89 14.54 11.64
CA TYR A 18 5.31 14.21 11.60
C TYR A 18 5.57 12.94 10.81
N LEU A 19 6.09 13.06 9.59
CA LEU A 19 6.24 11.94 8.67
C LEU A 19 7.50 11.10 8.87
N THR A 20 8.38 11.55 9.75
CA THR A 20 9.58 10.84 10.18
C THR A 20 9.54 10.73 11.70
N ALA A 21 9.89 9.56 12.23
CA ALA A 21 9.85 9.31 13.66
C ALA A 21 10.76 10.28 14.42
N TYR A 22 10.22 10.90 15.47
CA TYR A 22 10.92 11.83 16.35
C TYR A 22 10.78 11.37 17.81
N LEU A 23 11.60 11.91 18.71
CA LEU A 23 11.40 11.71 20.15
C LEU A 23 10.44 12.78 20.66
N ASP A 24 9.33 12.35 21.26
CA ASP A 24 8.43 13.26 21.97
C ASP A 24 9.09 13.82 23.26
N PRO A 25 8.46 14.77 23.97
CA PRO A 25 9.00 15.31 25.22
C PRO A 25 9.20 14.28 26.34
N ALA A 26 8.58 13.10 26.24
CA ALA A 26 8.75 11.98 27.17
C ALA A 26 9.87 11.00 26.72
N GLY A 27 10.54 11.26 25.59
CA GLY A 27 11.59 10.42 25.04
C GLY A 27 11.07 9.18 24.33
N ILE A 28 9.80 9.15 23.93
CA ILE A 28 9.17 8.04 23.22
C ILE A 28 9.26 8.31 21.71
N PRO A 29 9.69 7.34 20.88
CA PRO A 29 9.59 7.45 19.43
C PRO A 29 8.13 7.56 18.98
N THR A 30 7.84 8.67 18.31
CA THR A 30 6.50 9.07 17.87
C THR A 30 6.52 9.45 16.39
N ILE A 31 5.46 9.15 15.67
CA ILE A 31 5.31 9.46 14.24
C ILE A 31 3.84 9.76 13.90
N GLY A 32 3.58 10.34 12.74
CA GLY A 32 2.24 10.70 12.28
C GLY A 32 1.60 11.77 13.16
N TYR A 33 0.36 11.53 13.58
CA TYR A 33 -0.41 12.39 14.47
C TYR A 33 -0.34 11.92 15.93
N GLY A 34 0.85 11.55 16.43
CA GLY A 34 1.03 11.08 17.81
C GLY A 34 1.12 9.56 17.97
N THR A 35 1.28 8.81 16.87
CA THR A 35 1.37 7.34 16.88
C THR A 35 2.70 6.88 17.50
N ILE A 36 2.63 6.08 18.57
CA ILE A 36 3.78 5.42 19.22
C ILE A 36 3.84 3.90 18.96
N ARG A 37 2.71 3.33 18.52
CA ARG A 37 2.56 1.94 18.11
C ARG A 37 1.67 1.87 16.88
N TYR A 38 2.12 1.16 15.86
CA TYR A 38 1.33 0.92 14.66
C TYR A 38 0.12 0.00 14.97
N PRO A 39 -0.90 -0.05 14.10
CA PRO A 39 -2.06 -0.93 14.28
C PRO A 39 -1.71 -2.42 14.46
N ASN A 40 -0.59 -2.87 13.87
CA ASN A 40 -0.06 -4.22 14.04
C ASN A 40 0.63 -4.48 15.40
N GLY A 41 0.62 -3.51 16.32
CA GLY A 41 1.20 -3.59 17.66
C GLY A 41 2.70 -3.28 17.76
N GLN A 42 3.40 -3.14 16.63
CA GLN A 42 4.83 -2.82 16.62
C GLN A 42 5.07 -1.39 17.13
N LYS A 43 6.10 -1.22 17.95
CA LYS A 43 6.54 0.10 18.42
C LYS A 43 7.22 0.87 17.29
N VAL A 44 6.96 2.16 17.23
CA VAL A 44 7.70 3.09 16.37
C VAL A 44 9.17 3.11 16.78
N LYS A 45 10.07 3.21 15.79
CA LYS A 45 11.52 3.33 16.00
C LYS A 45 12.02 4.57 15.27
N LEU A 46 13.07 5.19 15.82
CA LEU A 46 13.76 6.29 15.14
C LEU A 46 14.26 5.82 13.77
N GLY A 47 14.14 6.70 12.79
CA GLY A 47 14.42 6.38 11.38
C GLY A 47 13.25 5.76 10.61
N ASN A 48 12.11 5.46 11.26
CA ASN A 48 10.88 5.12 10.52
C ASN A 48 10.36 6.35 9.76
N GLU A 49 9.86 6.13 8.55
CA GLU A 49 9.17 7.12 7.72
C GLU A 49 7.80 6.57 7.31
N ILE A 50 6.79 7.44 7.29
CA ILE A 50 5.43 7.09 6.85
C ILE A 50 4.89 8.17 5.91
N THR A 51 3.89 7.84 5.10
CA THR A 51 3.15 8.82 4.27
C THR A 51 2.11 9.56 5.11
N GLU A 52 1.64 10.71 4.61
CA GLU A 52 0.53 11.44 5.24
C GLU A 52 -0.72 10.56 5.33
N GLN A 53 -1.00 9.79 4.28
CA GLN A 53 -2.11 8.84 4.26
C GLN A 53 -1.94 7.72 5.31
N GLN A 54 -0.72 7.20 5.51
CA GLN A 54 -0.44 6.26 6.60
C GLN A 54 -0.65 6.90 7.97
N ALA A 55 -0.19 8.14 8.17
CA ALA A 55 -0.44 8.88 9.40
C ALA A 55 -1.94 9.07 9.67
N GLU A 56 -2.72 9.40 8.63
CA GLU A 56 -4.18 9.51 8.73
C GLU A 56 -4.85 8.17 9.03
N ALA A 57 -4.39 7.07 8.42
CA ALA A 57 -4.90 5.73 8.70
C ALA A 57 -4.60 5.31 10.14
N TYR A 58 -3.41 5.60 10.66
CA TYR A 58 -3.05 5.32 12.05
C TYR A 58 -3.86 6.17 13.03
N LEU A 59 -4.04 7.45 12.70
CA LEU A 59 -4.91 8.34 13.46
C LEU A 59 -6.35 7.82 13.50
N LEU A 60 -6.89 7.37 12.35
CA LEU A 60 -8.25 6.85 12.27
C LEU A 60 -8.42 5.56 13.08
N ASP A 61 -7.47 4.62 13.00
CA ASP A 61 -7.46 3.40 13.81
C ASP A 61 -7.47 3.71 15.31
N GLU A 62 -6.65 4.66 15.74
CA GLU A 62 -6.58 5.07 17.14
C GLU A 62 -7.83 5.84 17.60
N CYS A 63 -8.37 6.73 16.77
CA CYS A 63 -9.66 7.38 16.98
C CYS A 63 -10.80 6.35 17.13
N SER A 64 -10.82 5.27 16.34
CA SER A 64 -11.82 4.21 16.47
C SER A 64 -11.71 3.47 17.81
N LYS A 65 -10.50 3.30 18.36
CA LYS A 65 -10.32 2.72 19.71
C LYS A 65 -10.88 3.65 20.78
N PHE A 66 -10.59 4.96 20.70
CA PHE A 66 -11.16 5.93 21.64
C PHE A 66 -12.67 6.11 21.49
N ALA A 67 -13.20 6.06 20.27
CA ALA A 67 -14.63 6.05 19.98
C ALA A 67 -15.36 4.94 20.75
N GLN A 68 -14.86 3.69 20.68
CA GLN A 68 -15.42 2.56 21.43
C GLN A 68 -15.37 2.77 22.95
N LYS A 69 -14.35 3.46 23.47
CA LYS A 69 -14.25 3.79 24.90
C LYS A 69 -15.25 4.86 25.30
N VAL A 70 -15.40 5.91 24.50
CA VAL A 70 -16.42 6.96 24.71
C VAL A 70 -17.82 6.33 24.74
N GLU A 71 -18.15 5.47 23.79
CA GLU A 71 -19.44 4.76 23.77
C GLU A 71 -19.71 3.92 25.01
N LYS A 72 -18.68 3.26 25.55
CA LYS A 72 -18.82 2.46 26.78
C LYS A 72 -19.01 3.31 28.03
N LEU A 73 -18.45 4.52 28.05
CA LEU A 73 -18.49 5.42 29.20
C LEU A 73 -19.74 6.31 29.24
N VAL A 74 -20.24 6.72 28.07
CA VAL A 74 -21.34 7.68 27.95
C VAL A 74 -22.69 6.96 27.87
N THR A 75 -23.61 7.31 28.77
CA THR A 75 -24.98 6.77 28.79
C THR A 75 -26.02 7.75 28.24
N ALA A 76 -25.69 9.04 28.15
CA ALA A 76 -26.56 10.04 27.55
C ALA A 76 -26.55 9.96 26.01
N SER A 77 -27.62 10.43 25.36
CA SER A 77 -27.67 10.50 23.90
C SER A 77 -26.74 11.60 23.39
N LEU A 78 -25.87 11.28 22.44
CA LEU A 78 -24.95 12.24 21.84
C LEU A 78 -25.37 12.56 20.41
N ASN A 79 -25.24 13.83 20.04
CA ASN A 79 -25.11 14.19 18.63
C ASN A 79 -23.65 13.97 18.17
N GLN A 80 -23.44 14.03 16.85
CA GLN A 80 -22.13 13.74 16.28
C GLN A 80 -21.04 14.73 16.69
N ASN A 81 -21.35 16.02 16.83
CA ASN A 81 -20.35 17.01 17.26
C ASN A 81 -19.90 16.78 18.71
N GLN A 82 -20.84 16.43 19.59
CA GLN A 82 -20.55 16.05 20.98
C GLN A 82 -19.67 14.81 21.05
N PHE A 83 -20.00 13.80 20.22
CA PHE A 83 -19.19 12.59 20.12
C PHE A 83 -17.76 12.89 19.64
N ASP A 84 -17.60 13.67 18.56
CA ASP A 84 -16.30 14.05 18.01
C ASP A 84 -15.44 14.81 19.02
N ALA A 85 -16.03 15.75 19.77
CA ALA A 85 -15.33 16.50 20.81
C ALA A 85 -14.82 15.58 21.94
N LEU A 86 -15.61 14.58 22.34
CA LEU A 86 -15.20 13.60 23.36
C LEU A 86 -14.12 12.64 22.85
N VAL A 87 -14.16 12.24 21.58
CA VAL A 87 -13.08 11.45 20.97
C VAL A 87 -11.78 12.26 20.92
N SER A 88 -11.83 13.54 20.53
CA SER A 88 -10.67 14.43 20.55
C SER A 88 -10.12 14.65 21.97
N PHE A 89 -11.01 14.76 22.96
CA PHE A 89 -10.66 14.83 24.38
C PHE A 89 -9.91 13.58 24.84
N CYS A 90 -10.44 12.39 24.52
CA CYS A 90 -9.83 11.11 24.85
C CYS A 90 -8.50 10.89 24.13
N TYR A 91 -8.37 11.32 22.87
CA TYR A 91 -7.11 11.24 22.14
C TYR A 91 -5.98 11.98 22.88
N ASN A 92 -6.30 13.15 23.45
CA ASN A 92 -5.32 13.95 24.19
C ASN A 92 -4.95 13.42 25.58
N LEU A 93 -5.96 12.94 26.32
CA LEU A 93 -5.84 12.73 27.77
C LEU A 93 -6.01 11.26 28.18
N GLY A 94 -6.35 10.38 27.24
CA GLY A 94 -6.74 9.00 27.48
C GLY A 94 -8.19 8.84 27.95
N ASP A 95 -8.72 7.63 27.80
CA ASP A 95 -10.07 7.25 28.24
C ASP A 95 -10.21 7.24 29.77
N GLY A 96 -9.14 6.94 30.50
CA GLY A 96 -9.13 7.01 31.96
C GLY A 96 -9.43 8.41 32.52
N ALA A 97 -8.94 9.46 31.84
CA ALA A 97 -9.21 10.85 32.22
C ALA A 97 -10.70 11.19 32.04
N LEU A 98 -11.30 10.78 30.92
CA LEU A 98 -12.74 10.95 30.69
C LEU A 98 -13.56 10.17 31.74
N GLY A 99 -13.23 8.90 31.96
CA GLY A 99 -13.96 8.00 32.86
C GLY A 99 -14.08 8.50 34.31
N GLN A 100 -13.12 9.29 34.78
CA GLN A 100 -13.11 9.84 36.15
C GLN A 100 -13.56 11.31 36.22
N SER A 101 -13.85 11.93 35.07
CA SER A 101 -14.09 13.36 34.97
C SER A 101 -15.47 13.79 35.51
N THR A 102 -15.54 15.02 36.02
CA THR A 102 -16.82 15.70 36.25
C THR A 102 -17.57 15.95 34.94
N LEU A 103 -16.84 16.15 33.83
CA LEU A 103 -17.40 16.25 32.47
C LEU A 103 -18.33 15.06 32.17
N LEU A 104 -17.84 13.83 32.33
CA LEU A 104 -18.63 12.62 32.08
C LEU A 104 -19.80 12.50 33.07
N LYS A 105 -19.59 12.85 34.34
CA LYS A 105 -20.66 12.83 35.37
C LYS A 105 -21.81 13.77 35.02
N GLU A 106 -21.52 14.97 34.55
CA GLU A 106 -22.56 15.92 34.11
C GLU A 106 -23.20 15.48 32.80
N LEU A 107 -22.41 14.97 31.86
CA LEU A 107 -22.90 14.45 30.58
C LEU A 107 -23.91 13.31 30.77
N ASN A 108 -23.59 12.33 31.62
CA ASN A 108 -24.46 11.17 31.87
C ASN A 108 -25.75 11.52 32.63
N LYS A 109 -25.84 12.72 33.23
CA LYS A 109 -27.10 13.30 33.75
C LYS A 109 -27.89 14.06 32.68
N ALA A 110 -27.46 13.99 31.42
CA ALA A 110 -27.94 14.82 30.30
C ALA A 110 -27.78 16.34 30.54
N ASN A 111 -26.88 16.76 31.44
CA ASN A 111 -26.54 18.16 31.63
C ASN A 111 -25.44 18.58 30.64
N TYR A 112 -25.81 18.73 29.37
CA TYR A 112 -24.84 19.03 28.29
C TYR A 112 -24.11 20.35 28.49
N LEU A 113 -24.80 21.39 28.99
CA LEU A 113 -24.17 22.68 29.30
C LEU A 113 -23.17 22.55 30.47
N GLY A 114 -23.54 21.79 31.51
CA GLY A 114 -22.63 21.46 32.61
C GLY A 114 -21.39 20.73 32.11
N ALA A 115 -21.56 19.70 31.27
CA ALA A 115 -20.45 18.97 30.66
C ALA A 115 -19.55 19.88 29.81
N ALA A 116 -20.13 20.73 28.97
CA ALA A 116 -19.39 21.68 28.13
C ALA A 116 -18.52 22.64 28.97
N ASN A 117 -19.02 23.08 30.13
CA ASN A 117 -18.28 23.94 31.05
C ASN A 117 -17.11 23.26 31.78
N GLU A 118 -17.00 21.94 31.71
CA GLU A 118 -15.89 21.20 32.32
C GLU A 118 -14.65 21.10 31.41
N PHE A 119 -14.78 21.27 30.09
CA PHE A 119 -13.63 21.22 29.15
C PHE A 119 -12.46 22.12 29.55
N PRO A 120 -12.66 23.42 29.91
CA PRO A 120 -11.55 24.34 30.23
C PRO A 120 -10.70 23.93 31.45
N ARG A 121 -11.18 23.02 32.31
CA ARG A 121 -10.43 22.54 33.48
C ARG A 121 -9.25 21.64 33.10
N TRP A 122 -9.27 21.06 31.91
CA TRP A 122 -8.29 20.10 31.41
C TRP A 122 -7.20 20.79 30.57
N ASN A 123 -6.61 21.83 31.13
CA ASN A 123 -5.66 22.70 30.43
C ASN A 123 -4.23 22.67 31.00
N LYS A 124 -3.93 21.70 31.87
CA LYS A 124 -2.65 21.62 32.59
C LYS A 124 -1.86 20.36 32.23
N ALA A 125 -0.53 20.48 32.24
CA ALA A 125 0.39 19.35 32.18
C ALA A 125 1.56 19.55 33.14
N THR A 126 2.23 18.47 33.50
CA THR A 126 3.42 18.52 34.37
C THR A 126 4.64 18.94 33.54
N VAL A 127 5.14 20.14 33.80
CA VAL A 127 6.37 20.68 33.19
C VAL A 127 7.40 20.88 34.30
N LYS A 128 8.54 20.19 34.21
CA LYS A 128 9.61 20.21 35.23
C LYS A 128 9.08 19.89 36.64
N GLY A 129 8.23 18.86 36.76
CA GLY A 129 7.68 18.39 38.03
C GLY A 129 6.58 19.27 38.65
N LYS A 130 6.15 20.35 37.97
CA LYS A 130 5.06 21.22 38.42
C LYS A 130 3.91 21.22 37.44
N LEU A 131 2.69 21.16 37.95
CA LEU A 131 1.48 21.26 37.15
C LEU A 131 1.29 22.70 36.67
N GLN A 132 1.29 22.93 35.36
CA GLN A 132 1.23 24.27 34.76
C GLN A 132 0.16 24.31 33.69
N VAL A 133 -0.53 25.46 33.57
CA VAL A 133 -1.48 25.72 32.47
C VAL A 133 -0.68 25.88 31.17
N LEU A 134 -1.10 25.20 30.11
CA LEU A 134 -0.50 25.30 28.79
C LEU A 134 -1.47 25.99 27.82
N ASN A 135 -1.02 27.07 27.18
CA ASN A 135 -1.84 27.83 26.23
C ASN A 135 -2.37 26.97 25.07
N GLY A 136 -1.59 25.99 24.61
CA GLY A 136 -2.03 25.02 23.60
C GLY A 136 -3.23 24.19 24.05
N LEU A 137 -3.22 23.73 25.31
CA LEU A 137 -4.34 22.99 25.89
C LEU A 137 -5.55 23.90 26.14
N VAL A 138 -5.34 25.16 26.58
CA VAL A 138 -6.42 26.15 26.70
C VAL A 138 -7.16 26.31 25.36
N LYS A 139 -6.41 26.48 24.27
CA LYS A 139 -6.98 26.61 22.92
C LYS A 139 -7.70 25.32 22.48
N ARG A 140 -7.08 24.16 22.71
CA ARG A 140 -7.69 22.85 22.39
C ARG A 140 -9.01 22.63 23.11
N ARG A 141 -9.05 22.86 24.43
CA ARG A 141 -10.28 22.71 25.22
C ARG A 141 -11.38 23.68 24.78
N ALA A 142 -11.01 24.90 24.38
CA ALA A 142 -11.98 25.88 23.87
C ALA A 142 -12.61 25.42 22.53
N GLU A 143 -11.81 24.88 21.60
CA GLU A 143 -12.32 24.39 20.32
C GLU A 143 -13.11 23.08 20.44
N GLU A 144 -12.68 22.17 21.32
CA GLU A 144 -13.47 20.97 21.65
C GLU A 144 -14.81 21.33 22.30
N LYS A 145 -14.82 22.29 23.24
CA LYS A 145 -16.07 22.83 23.83
C LYS A 145 -16.97 23.43 22.75
N ALA A 146 -16.42 24.27 21.87
CA ALA A 146 -17.18 24.89 20.80
C ALA A 146 -17.78 23.85 19.84
N LEU A 147 -17.04 22.79 19.52
CA LEU A 147 -17.56 21.67 18.75
C LEU A 147 -18.69 20.96 19.53
N PHE A 148 -18.49 20.68 20.82
CA PHE A 148 -19.50 20.02 21.67
C PHE A 148 -20.81 20.83 21.77
N GLU A 149 -20.75 22.15 21.83
CA GLU A 149 -21.91 23.06 21.89
C GLU A 149 -22.54 23.37 20.52
N SER A 150 -21.88 22.97 19.42
CA SER A 150 -22.32 23.29 18.06
C SER A 150 -23.66 22.62 17.72
N THR A 151 -24.61 23.43 17.26
CA THR A 151 -25.93 23.01 16.77
C THR A 151 -25.97 22.78 15.26
N GLU A 152 -24.88 23.03 14.52
CA GLU A 152 -24.77 22.65 13.11
C GLU A 152 -24.95 21.14 12.94
N ILE A 153 -25.63 20.71 11.87
CA ILE A 153 -25.77 19.29 11.52
C ILE A 153 -24.38 18.66 11.52
N GLY A 154 -24.13 17.75 12.47
CA GLY A 154 -22.81 17.19 12.68
C GLY A 154 -22.32 16.43 11.44
N GLY A 155 -21.02 16.48 11.17
CA GLY A 155 -20.42 15.88 9.98
C GLY A 155 -20.75 14.39 9.87
N THR A 156 -20.89 13.85 8.65
CA THR A 156 -21.20 12.42 8.48
C THR A 156 -20.12 11.56 9.14
N PRO A 157 -20.49 10.56 9.98
CA PRO A 157 -19.53 9.64 10.57
C PRO A 157 -18.68 8.98 9.47
N ILE A 158 -17.38 8.85 9.70
CA ILE A 158 -16.50 8.07 8.81
C ILE A 158 -16.87 6.60 9.02
N GLU A 159 -17.40 5.94 8.00
CA GLU A 159 -17.64 4.49 8.04
C GLU A 159 -16.31 3.73 8.01
N VAL A 160 -15.76 3.43 9.19
CA VAL A 160 -14.59 2.54 9.32
C VAL A 160 -15.06 1.09 9.28
N ASP A 161 -14.65 0.36 8.24
CA ASP A 161 -14.93 -1.07 8.13
C ASP A 161 -14.09 -1.87 9.12
N THR A 162 -14.74 -2.44 10.14
CA THR A 162 -14.11 -3.37 11.08
C THR A 162 -14.10 -4.81 10.58
N THR A 163 -14.52 -5.08 9.33
CA THR A 163 -14.50 -6.43 8.77
C THR A 163 -13.04 -6.85 8.59
N PRO A 164 -12.57 -7.89 9.30
CA PRO A 164 -11.20 -8.35 9.16
C PRO A 164 -10.96 -8.86 7.74
N SER A 165 -9.83 -8.48 7.15
CA SER A 165 -9.34 -9.05 5.89
C SER A 165 -9.27 -10.57 5.98
N PRO A 166 -9.31 -11.30 4.85
CA PRO A 166 -9.14 -12.75 4.86
C PRO A 166 -7.90 -13.19 5.66
N GLN A 167 -6.78 -12.48 5.53
CA GLN A 167 -5.54 -12.81 6.23
C GLN A 167 -5.62 -12.55 7.74
N GLU A 168 -6.34 -11.51 8.17
CA GLU A 168 -6.61 -11.24 9.59
C GLU A 168 -7.57 -12.27 10.21
N GLN A 169 -8.32 -13.04 9.41
CA GLN A 169 -9.18 -14.13 9.91
C GLN A 169 -8.43 -15.45 10.13
N VAL A 170 -7.21 -15.57 9.64
CA VAL A 170 -6.39 -16.78 9.78
C VAL A 170 -5.90 -16.90 11.22
N THR A 171 -6.08 -18.07 11.82
CA THR A 171 -5.67 -18.34 13.21
C THR A 171 -4.54 -19.37 13.31
N TRP A 172 -4.31 -20.17 12.27
CA TRP A 172 -3.17 -21.10 12.19
C TRP A 172 -2.83 -21.47 10.75
N LEU A 173 -1.62 -22.00 10.55
CA LEU A 173 -1.07 -22.36 9.24
C LEU A 173 -0.61 -23.82 9.22
N GLU A 174 -0.70 -24.46 8.05
CA GLU A 174 -0.26 -25.83 7.84
C GLU A 174 0.59 -25.98 6.57
N GLY A 175 1.79 -26.51 6.71
CA GLY A 175 2.74 -26.74 5.62
C GLY A 175 2.66 -28.16 5.07
N TYR A 176 2.50 -28.27 3.76
CA TYR A 176 2.47 -29.49 2.97
C TYR A 176 3.63 -29.52 1.97
N ARG A 177 3.98 -30.73 1.51
CA ARG A 177 4.90 -30.94 0.39
C ARG A 177 4.10 -31.32 -0.85
N ASP A 178 4.39 -30.65 -1.97
CA ASP A 178 3.84 -31.00 -3.28
C ASP A 178 4.97 -31.07 -4.30
N GLY A 179 5.50 -32.28 -4.51
CA GLY A 179 6.73 -32.48 -5.27
C GLY A 179 7.92 -31.73 -4.66
N ASP A 180 8.54 -30.85 -5.44
CA ASP A 180 9.64 -29.97 -5.05
C ASP A 180 9.17 -28.67 -4.37
N LYS A 181 7.86 -28.41 -4.35
CA LYS A 181 7.27 -27.19 -3.80
C LYS A 181 6.77 -27.38 -2.37
N ASN A 182 6.76 -26.26 -1.65
CA ASN A 182 6.13 -26.16 -0.35
C ASN A 182 4.77 -25.47 -0.51
N VAL A 183 3.72 -26.04 0.09
CA VAL A 183 2.38 -25.47 0.07
C VAL A 183 1.98 -25.13 1.50
N ILE A 184 1.61 -23.87 1.76
CA ILE A 184 1.11 -23.40 3.04
C ILE A 184 -0.40 -23.20 2.92
N VAL A 185 -1.17 -23.87 3.78
CA VAL A 185 -2.62 -23.72 3.88
C VAL A 185 -2.91 -22.83 5.09
N ALA A 186 -3.68 -21.77 4.86
CA ALA A 186 -4.06 -20.81 5.87
C ALA A 186 -5.48 -21.08 6.36
N TRP A 187 -5.62 -21.35 7.65
CA TRP A 187 -6.85 -21.83 8.25
C TRP A 187 -7.47 -20.81 9.21
N LYS A 188 -8.79 -20.76 9.21
CA LYS A 188 -9.58 -20.11 10.26
C LYS A 188 -10.12 -21.16 11.21
N GLY A 189 -9.73 -21.05 12.48
CA GLY A 189 -10.23 -21.90 13.57
C GLY A 189 -11.66 -21.53 13.98
N GLY A 190 -12.39 -22.51 14.51
CA GLY A 190 -13.78 -22.38 14.94
C GLY A 190 -14.38 -23.76 15.24
N THR A 191 -15.71 -23.87 15.25
CA THR A 191 -16.41 -25.16 15.41
C THR A 191 -16.09 -26.14 14.28
N THR A 192 -15.78 -25.60 13.10
CA THR A 192 -15.23 -26.31 11.94
C THR A 192 -14.11 -25.48 11.34
N SER A 193 -12.96 -26.08 11.08
CA SER A 193 -11.85 -25.38 10.40
C SER A 193 -12.22 -25.07 8.96
N GLU A 194 -11.96 -23.83 8.54
CA GLU A 194 -12.20 -23.35 7.18
C GLU A 194 -10.88 -22.96 6.50
N VAL A 195 -10.70 -23.35 5.24
CA VAL A 195 -9.55 -22.94 4.42
C VAL A 195 -9.80 -21.53 3.89
N ILE A 196 -8.94 -20.59 4.26
CA ILE A 196 -9.01 -19.19 3.81
C ILE A 196 -8.17 -18.98 2.56
N GLU A 197 -6.94 -19.49 2.54
CA GLU A 197 -6.02 -19.39 1.40
C GLU A 197 -5.15 -20.65 1.30
N ILE A 198 -4.74 -21.00 0.08
CA ILE A 198 -3.73 -22.03 -0.19
C ILE A 198 -2.60 -21.35 -0.96
N VAL A 199 -1.41 -21.28 -0.38
CA VAL A 199 -0.24 -20.59 -0.93
C VAL A 199 0.82 -21.61 -1.32
N THR A 200 1.23 -21.64 -2.58
CA THR A 200 2.32 -22.47 -3.08
C THR A 200 3.58 -21.62 -3.22
N LEU A 201 4.64 -21.95 -2.49
CA LEU A 201 5.95 -21.34 -2.68
C LEU A 201 6.56 -21.85 -3.98
N GLU A 202 6.85 -20.94 -4.92
CA GLU A 202 7.48 -21.28 -6.20
C GLU A 202 8.93 -21.74 -6.01
N ARG A 203 9.58 -21.33 -4.90
CA ARG A 203 10.94 -21.72 -4.53
C ARG A 203 10.96 -22.17 -3.06
N PRO A 204 11.63 -23.28 -2.72
CA PRO A 204 11.68 -23.79 -1.35
C PRO A 204 12.73 -23.06 -0.48
N ASN A 205 12.81 -21.73 -0.58
CA ASN A 205 13.75 -20.95 0.22
C ASN A 205 13.11 -20.45 1.54
N LYS A 206 13.97 -20.11 2.50
CA LYS A 206 13.56 -19.74 3.86
C LYS A 206 12.94 -18.34 3.89
N GLU A 207 13.41 -17.45 3.03
CA GLU A 207 12.99 -16.05 2.95
C GLU A 207 11.54 -15.93 2.47
N ASP A 208 11.18 -16.68 1.42
CA ASP A 208 9.81 -16.73 0.89
C ASP A 208 8.85 -17.33 1.91
N LEU A 209 9.28 -18.35 2.65
CA LEU A 209 8.48 -18.89 3.76
C LEU A 209 8.24 -17.82 4.82
N ILE A 210 9.28 -17.13 5.30
CA ILE A 210 9.14 -16.05 6.30
C ILE A 210 8.18 -14.97 5.80
N ALA A 211 8.30 -14.56 4.55
CA ALA A 211 7.43 -13.55 3.94
C ALA A 211 5.97 -14.01 3.85
N VAL A 212 5.72 -15.29 3.58
CA VAL A 212 4.36 -15.86 3.65
C VAL A 212 3.83 -15.87 5.08
N LEU A 213 4.63 -16.29 6.07
CA LEU A 213 4.19 -16.33 7.46
C LEU A 213 3.81 -14.94 7.99
N GLN A 214 4.53 -13.89 7.60
CA GLN A 214 4.26 -12.51 8.02
C GLN A 214 2.93 -11.94 7.50
N GLN A 215 2.31 -12.57 6.49
CA GLN A 215 1.00 -12.15 5.97
C GLN A 215 -0.15 -12.46 6.94
N TYR A 216 0.05 -13.36 7.90
CA TYR A 216 -1.02 -13.87 8.77
C TYR A 216 -0.76 -13.45 10.23
N PRO A 217 -1.02 -12.18 10.61
CA PRO A 217 -0.62 -11.64 11.90
C PRO A 217 -1.30 -12.30 13.10
N ASN A 218 -2.46 -12.93 12.88
CA ASN A 218 -3.25 -13.61 13.91
C ASN A 218 -3.01 -15.13 13.93
N ALA A 219 -2.15 -15.65 13.03
CA ALA A 219 -1.77 -17.05 13.06
C ALA A 219 -0.81 -17.32 14.22
N ILE A 220 -1.29 -18.06 15.22
CA ILE A 220 -0.53 -18.35 16.45
C ILE A 220 0.21 -19.70 16.39
N ASP A 221 -0.04 -20.50 15.35
CA ASP A 221 0.53 -21.83 15.20
C ASP A 221 0.87 -22.13 13.73
N PHE A 222 1.98 -22.84 13.51
CA PHE A 222 2.42 -23.35 12.22
C PHE A 222 2.78 -24.82 12.35
N ARG A 223 2.07 -25.68 11.63
CA ARG A 223 2.24 -27.14 11.69
C ARG A 223 2.70 -27.68 10.35
N LEU A 224 3.43 -28.79 10.35
CA LEU A 224 3.68 -29.55 9.13
C LEU A 224 2.64 -30.67 9.04
N ALA A 225 1.96 -30.75 7.91
CA ALA A 225 1.04 -31.84 7.63
C ALA A 225 1.82 -33.17 7.58
N PRO A 226 1.27 -34.26 8.16
CA PRO A 226 1.73 -35.61 7.90
C PRO A 226 1.81 -35.89 6.40
N LYS A 227 2.77 -36.73 5.97
CA LYS A 227 3.00 -37.01 4.54
C LYS A 227 1.79 -37.67 3.86
N GLU A 228 0.93 -38.30 4.64
CA GLU A 228 -0.24 -39.04 4.17
C GLU A 228 -1.46 -38.11 3.97
N ASN A 229 -1.38 -36.86 4.44
CA ASN A 229 -2.49 -35.92 4.33
C ASN A 229 -2.50 -35.25 2.96
N ASP A 230 -3.65 -35.35 2.29
CA ASP A 230 -3.90 -34.61 1.05
C ASP A 230 -3.98 -33.10 1.32
N ILE A 231 -3.44 -32.31 0.38
CA ILE A 231 -3.62 -30.87 0.36
C ILE A 231 -5.11 -30.58 0.10
N PRO A 232 -5.78 -29.75 0.93
CA PRO A 232 -7.16 -29.36 0.71
C PRO A 232 -7.43 -28.85 -0.71
N LYS A 233 -8.62 -29.12 -1.24
CA LYS A 233 -9.04 -28.63 -2.55
C LYS A 233 -9.38 -27.14 -2.45
N GLY A 234 -8.88 -26.35 -3.39
CA GLY A 234 -9.14 -24.92 -3.46
C GLY A 234 -8.26 -24.22 -4.48
N GLU A 235 -8.50 -22.94 -4.69
CA GLU A 235 -7.63 -22.12 -5.54
C GLU A 235 -6.25 -21.95 -4.89
N ARG A 236 -5.20 -22.19 -5.66
CA ARG A 236 -3.81 -22.03 -5.21
C ARG A 236 -3.24 -20.70 -5.67
N ILE A 237 -2.74 -19.93 -4.71
CA ILE A 237 -2.00 -18.69 -4.91
C ILE A 237 -0.53 -19.07 -5.00
N SER A 238 0.16 -18.68 -6.07
CA SER A 238 1.61 -18.86 -6.19
C SER A 238 2.32 -17.70 -5.51
N PHE A 239 3.34 -18.00 -4.71
CA PHE A 239 4.15 -17.00 -4.02
C PHE A 239 5.59 -17.12 -4.46
N SER A 240 6.16 -15.98 -4.88
CA SER A 240 7.59 -15.81 -5.11
C SER A 240 7.96 -14.44 -4.57
N GLY A 241 8.74 -14.41 -3.50
CA GLY A 241 9.07 -13.14 -2.83
C GLY A 241 10.02 -12.27 -3.64
N LYS A 242 10.58 -12.81 -4.72
CA LYS A 242 11.47 -12.13 -5.66
C LYS A 242 10.76 -11.91 -6.99
N ALA A 243 10.94 -10.73 -7.57
CA ALA A 243 10.26 -10.31 -8.79
C ALA A 243 10.42 -11.34 -9.92
N GLN A 244 9.35 -11.52 -10.71
CA GLN A 244 9.44 -12.23 -11.99
C GLN A 244 10.28 -11.45 -13.00
N PRO A 245 10.78 -12.11 -14.07
CA PRO A 245 11.81 -11.55 -14.93
C PRO A 245 11.41 -10.21 -15.53
N ILE A 246 12.34 -9.25 -15.46
CA ILE A 246 12.33 -7.98 -16.20
C ILE A 246 11.79 -8.21 -17.60
N ILE A 247 10.84 -7.36 -17.95
CA ILE A 247 10.22 -7.40 -19.26
C ILE A 247 11.30 -7.09 -20.29
N SER A 248 11.57 -8.10 -21.09
CA SER A 248 12.58 -8.11 -22.12
C SER A 248 12.18 -7.17 -23.27
N PRO A 249 13.12 -6.45 -23.89
CA PRO A 249 12.82 -5.61 -25.04
C PRO A 249 12.23 -6.46 -26.18
N SER A 250 11.40 -5.84 -27.01
CA SER A 250 10.76 -6.50 -28.17
C SER A 250 11.75 -7.09 -29.18
N THR A 251 13.01 -6.64 -29.13
CA THR A 251 14.13 -7.20 -29.91
C THR A 251 15.27 -7.58 -28.96
N PRO A 252 15.50 -8.87 -28.68
CA PRO A 252 16.62 -9.32 -27.87
C PRO A 252 17.97 -9.03 -28.54
N ILE A 253 18.96 -8.57 -27.77
CA ILE A 253 20.34 -8.41 -28.26
C ILE A 253 21.09 -9.73 -28.04
N PRO A 254 21.72 -10.33 -29.09
CA PRO A 254 22.52 -11.54 -28.93
C PRO A 254 23.67 -11.37 -27.94
N PHE A 255 24.04 -12.45 -27.24
CA PHE A 255 25.21 -12.43 -26.37
C PHE A 255 26.48 -12.09 -27.18
N PRO A 256 27.35 -11.18 -26.71
CA PRO A 256 28.55 -10.72 -27.43
C PRO A 256 29.62 -11.79 -27.66
N GLY A 257 29.39 -13.03 -27.24
CA GLY A 257 30.30 -14.16 -27.48
C GLY A 257 31.51 -14.21 -26.55
N ARG A 258 31.56 -13.34 -25.52
CA ARG A 258 32.59 -13.34 -24.48
C ARG A 258 32.03 -13.01 -23.10
N LEU A 259 32.66 -13.54 -22.06
CA LEU A 259 32.34 -13.22 -20.68
C LEU A 259 32.74 -11.77 -20.37
N LEU A 260 31.81 -10.97 -19.83
CA LEU A 260 32.12 -9.62 -19.34
C LEU A 260 32.38 -9.66 -17.84
N VAL A 261 33.50 -9.09 -17.41
CA VAL A 261 33.97 -9.08 -16.02
C VAL A 261 34.65 -7.74 -15.74
N ARG A 262 34.90 -7.44 -14.45
CA ARG A 262 35.64 -6.23 -14.05
C ARG A 262 36.97 -6.09 -14.81
N GLY A 263 37.20 -4.93 -15.39
CA GLY A 263 38.32 -4.62 -16.28
C GLY A 263 38.04 -4.85 -17.78
N ALA A 264 36.88 -5.41 -18.15
CA ALA A 264 36.47 -5.50 -19.55
C ALA A 264 36.14 -4.11 -20.10
N GLU A 265 36.51 -3.85 -21.35
CA GLU A 265 36.19 -2.62 -22.07
C GLU A 265 35.55 -2.97 -23.42
N GLY A 266 34.68 -2.11 -23.94
CA GLY A 266 34.11 -2.26 -25.28
C GLY A 266 32.67 -1.79 -25.44
N GLU A 267 32.17 -1.92 -26.66
CA GLU A 267 30.80 -1.55 -27.02
C GLU A 267 29.76 -2.48 -26.36
N ASP A 268 30.10 -3.75 -26.17
CA ASP A 268 29.29 -4.70 -25.40
C ASP A 268 29.15 -4.33 -23.93
N VAL A 269 30.20 -3.73 -23.34
CA VAL A 269 30.14 -3.14 -21.99
C VAL A 269 29.25 -1.89 -21.97
N LYS A 270 29.27 -1.06 -23.02
CA LYS A 270 28.31 0.06 -23.11
C LYS A 270 26.88 -0.45 -23.20
N ILE A 271 26.62 -1.44 -24.05
CA ILE A 271 25.30 -2.08 -24.20
C ILE A 271 24.83 -2.67 -22.86
N LEU A 272 25.73 -3.32 -22.11
CA LEU A 272 25.46 -3.82 -20.77
C LEU A 272 25.13 -2.68 -19.80
N GLN A 273 25.96 -1.63 -19.73
CA GLN A 273 25.76 -0.48 -18.84
C GLN A 273 24.47 0.27 -19.18
N GLU A 274 24.16 0.45 -20.46
CA GLU A 274 22.90 1.04 -20.94
C GLU A 274 21.71 0.21 -20.48
N ARG A 275 21.80 -1.12 -20.64
CA ARG A 275 20.74 -2.02 -20.20
C ARG A 275 20.59 -2.01 -18.69
N LEU A 276 21.67 -2.08 -17.92
CA LEU A 276 21.61 -1.99 -16.46
C LEU A 276 21.07 -0.63 -16.00
N ARG A 277 21.37 0.45 -16.74
CA ARG A 277 20.83 1.79 -16.48
C ARG A 277 19.34 1.89 -16.78
N GLU A 278 18.87 1.32 -17.88
CA GLU A 278 17.43 1.15 -18.15
C GLU A 278 16.74 0.39 -17.02
N LEU A 279 17.43 -0.58 -16.43
CA LEU A 279 16.93 -1.40 -15.33
C LEU A 279 17.18 -0.79 -13.95
N SER A 280 17.72 0.44 -13.89
CA SER A 280 18.02 1.20 -12.67
C SER A 280 19.07 0.56 -11.74
N TYR A 281 19.88 -0.38 -12.23
CA TYR A 281 21.02 -0.93 -11.50
C TYR A 281 22.29 -0.10 -11.68
N TYR A 282 22.40 0.67 -12.77
CA TYR A 282 23.57 1.49 -13.09
C TYR A 282 23.18 2.96 -13.22
N LEU A 283 23.70 3.82 -12.35
CA LEU A 283 23.30 5.24 -12.29
C LEU A 283 24.36 6.19 -12.87
N GLU A 284 25.53 5.65 -13.21
CA GLU A 284 26.67 6.42 -13.70
C GLU A 284 26.58 6.68 -15.21
N THR A 285 27.49 7.54 -15.69
CA THR A 285 27.67 7.75 -17.12
C THR A 285 28.12 6.45 -17.80
N VAL A 286 27.49 6.12 -18.93
CA VAL A 286 27.92 4.99 -19.76
C VAL A 286 29.23 5.36 -20.44
N HIS A 287 30.26 4.57 -20.20
CA HIS A 287 31.60 4.83 -20.72
C HIS A 287 32.27 3.59 -21.32
N GLY A 288 31.64 2.41 -21.21
CA GLY A 288 32.12 1.19 -21.85
C GLY A 288 33.33 0.56 -21.16
N LEU A 289 33.55 0.88 -19.88
CA LEU A 289 34.55 0.26 -19.01
C LEU A 289 33.82 -0.44 -17.87
N PHE A 290 34.06 -1.73 -17.69
CA PHE A 290 33.47 -2.55 -16.65
C PHE A 290 34.27 -2.32 -15.36
N ASP A 291 34.04 -1.17 -14.75
CA ASP A 291 34.67 -0.71 -13.53
C ASP A 291 34.00 -1.29 -12.27
N ILE A 292 34.33 -0.74 -11.10
CA ILE A 292 33.71 -1.17 -9.84
C ILE A 292 32.21 -0.89 -9.80
N THR A 293 31.76 0.22 -10.38
CA THR A 293 30.33 0.59 -10.38
C THR A 293 29.52 -0.30 -11.31
N THR A 294 30.11 -0.72 -12.43
CA THR A 294 29.50 -1.72 -13.33
C THR A 294 29.44 -3.10 -12.67
N ASP A 295 30.49 -3.51 -11.94
CA ASP A 295 30.50 -4.75 -11.16
C ASP A 295 29.44 -4.74 -10.06
N GLU A 296 29.31 -3.64 -9.31
CA GLU A 296 28.25 -3.46 -8.32
C GLU A 296 26.86 -3.52 -8.94
N ALA A 297 26.65 -2.87 -10.10
CA ALA A 297 25.38 -2.91 -10.84
C ALA A 297 25.04 -4.32 -11.34
N VAL A 298 26.02 -5.05 -11.87
CA VAL A 298 25.85 -6.44 -12.30
C VAL A 298 25.54 -7.34 -11.11
N ARG A 299 26.25 -7.19 -9.99
CA ARG A 299 25.97 -7.95 -8.77
C ARG A 299 24.62 -7.62 -8.18
N ALA A 300 24.19 -6.36 -8.22
CA ALA A 300 22.86 -5.97 -7.79
C ALA A 300 21.80 -6.65 -8.66
N PHE A 301 21.95 -6.60 -9.99
CA PHE A 301 21.08 -7.32 -10.91
C PHE A 301 21.07 -8.84 -10.65
N GLN A 302 22.25 -9.45 -10.55
CA GLN A 302 22.37 -10.89 -10.29
C GLN A 302 21.83 -11.27 -8.91
N SER A 303 22.01 -10.42 -7.90
CA SER A 303 21.47 -10.62 -6.55
C SER A 303 19.95 -10.67 -6.58
N ASP A 304 19.33 -9.80 -7.38
CA ASP A 304 17.89 -9.76 -7.55
C ASP A 304 17.35 -10.99 -8.30
N TYR A 305 18.15 -11.55 -9.22
CA TYR A 305 17.75 -12.67 -10.07
C TYR A 305 18.12 -14.06 -9.55
N PHE A 306 19.40 -14.25 -9.27
CA PHE A 306 20.02 -15.51 -8.88
C PHE A 306 20.22 -15.61 -7.36
N GLY A 307 20.25 -14.46 -6.66
CA GLY A 307 20.47 -14.37 -5.21
C GLY A 307 21.86 -13.86 -4.86
N VAL A 308 22.01 -13.28 -3.67
CA VAL A 308 23.26 -12.63 -3.19
C VAL A 308 24.47 -13.58 -3.27
N ILE A 309 24.26 -14.89 -3.05
CA ILE A 309 25.34 -15.90 -3.08
C ILE A 309 25.82 -16.18 -4.51
N GLU A 310 24.92 -16.08 -5.49
CA GLU A 310 25.18 -16.35 -6.91
C GLU A 310 25.56 -15.06 -7.68
N ALA A 311 25.62 -13.91 -7.00
CA ALA A 311 25.96 -12.61 -7.56
C ALA A 311 27.48 -12.46 -7.71
N ASP A 312 28.03 -13.11 -8.73
CA ASP A 312 29.46 -13.25 -8.96
C ASP A 312 30.14 -12.08 -9.71
N GLY A 313 29.36 -11.13 -10.22
CA GLY A 313 29.80 -9.95 -10.98
C GLY A 313 30.21 -10.27 -12.43
N LYS A 314 29.91 -11.47 -12.93
CA LYS A 314 30.30 -11.94 -14.26
C LYS A 314 29.10 -12.09 -15.18
N VAL A 315 29.13 -11.44 -16.33
CA VAL A 315 28.03 -11.49 -17.30
C VAL A 315 28.32 -12.53 -18.38
N GLY A 316 27.77 -13.72 -18.17
CA GLY A 316 27.71 -14.79 -19.16
C GLY A 316 26.38 -14.85 -19.91
N GLU A 317 26.21 -15.86 -20.77
CA GLU A 317 25.03 -16.03 -21.62
C GLU A 317 23.72 -16.13 -20.82
N ILE A 318 23.75 -16.71 -19.63
CA ILE A 318 22.59 -16.80 -18.73
C ILE A 318 22.20 -15.42 -18.20
N THR A 319 23.16 -14.65 -17.67
CA THR A 319 22.94 -13.28 -17.20
C THR A 319 22.45 -12.39 -18.33
N TRP A 320 23.05 -12.51 -19.52
CA TRP A 320 22.64 -11.81 -20.74
C TRP A 320 21.21 -12.17 -21.16
N SER A 321 20.88 -13.46 -21.26
CA SER A 321 19.52 -13.88 -21.65
C SER A 321 18.44 -13.34 -20.70
N ASN A 322 18.74 -13.19 -19.41
CA ASN A 322 17.82 -12.59 -18.44
C ASN A 322 17.69 -11.06 -18.55
N LEU A 323 18.70 -10.40 -19.11
CA LEU A 323 18.66 -8.96 -19.41
C LEU A 323 17.83 -8.65 -20.68
N TRP A 324 17.83 -9.54 -21.69
CA TRP A 324 17.25 -9.26 -23.03
C TRP A 324 16.11 -10.18 -23.53
N GLY A 325 15.83 -11.33 -22.91
CA GLY A 325 14.69 -12.21 -23.24
C GLY A 325 14.84 -13.11 -24.47
N LYS A 326 13.74 -13.82 -24.84
CA LYS A 326 13.63 -14.68 -26.03
C LYS A 326 12.65 -14.08 -27.06
N PRO A 327 12.96 -14.12 -28.38
CA PRO A 327 12.13 -13.46 -29.39
C PRO A 327 10.81 -14.21 -29.66
N GLN A 328 9.69 -13.47 -29.81
CA GLN A 328 8.38 -14.01 -30.19
C GLN A 328 7.86 -13.42 -31.51
N LYS A 329 7.10 -14.23 -32.26
CA LYS A 329 6.62 -13.97 -33.63
C LYS A 329 5.37 -13.07 -33.64
N ILE A 330 5.37 -12.10 -34.57
CA ILE A 330 4.24 -11.22 -34.90
C ILE A 330 3.38 -11.88 -35.98
N THR A 331 2.05 -11.78 -35.86
CA THR A 331 1.08 -12.31 -36.85
C THR A 331 0.18 -11.17 -37.36
N PRO A 332 -0.25 -11.16 -38.65
CA PRO A 332 -0.85 -9.97 -39.27
C PRO A 332 -2.32 -9.71 -38.89
N GLU A 333 -2.71 -8.46 -39.14
CA GLU A 333 -3.92 -7.76 -38.74
C GLU A 333 -5.25 -8.35 -39.25
N THR A 334 -6.31 -8.08 -38.47
CA THR A 334 -7.72 -8.22 -38.87
C THR A 334 -8.57 -7.34 -37.96
N ARG A 335 -9.40 -6.48 -38.59
CA ARG A 335 -10.46 -5.55 -38.12
C ARG A 335 -10.31 -4.90 -36.73
N LYS A 336 -10.33 -3.56 -36.72
CA LYS A 336 -10.15 -2.69 -35.55
C LYS A 336 -11.24 -2.89 -34.48
N GLY A 337 -10.88 -3.49 -33.35
CA GLY A 337 -11.64 -3.38 -32.10
C GLY A 337 -11.36 -2.06 -31.36
N LYS A 338 -11.83 -1.92 -30.13
CA LYS A 338 -11.54 -0.75 -29.29
C LYS A 338 -10.18 -0.84 -28.61
N THR A 339 -9.58 0.31 -28.34
CA THR A 339 -8.33 0.42 -27.58
C THR A 339 -8.60 0.91 -26.15
N TYR A 340 -8.13 0.18 -25.15
CA TYR A 340 -8.36 0.45 -23.73
C TYR A 340 -7.28 -0.21 -22.85
N LEU A 341 -7.24 0.17 -21.56
CA LEU A 341 -6.47 -0.55 -20.55
C LEU A 341 -7.38 -1.51 -19.78
N ARG A 342 -6.86 -2.67 -19.37
CA ARG A 342 -7.56 -3.59 -18.48
C ARG A 342 -6.68 -3.96 -17.31
N LEU A 343 -7.20 -3.87 -16.10
CA LEU A 343 -6.50 -4.27 -14.89
C LEU A 343 -7.17 -5.52 -14.32
N THR A 344 -6.39 -6.58 -14.13
CA THR A 344 -6.88 -7.85 -13.58
C THR A 344 -6.03 -8.33 -12.41
N LYS A 345 -6.64 -9.16 -11.55
CA LYS A 345 -5.95 -9.81 -10.45
C LYS A 345 -5.26 -11.09 -10.94
N THR A 346 -3.98 -11.26 -10.65
CA THR A 346 -3.29 -12.53 -10.88
C THR A 346 -3.40 -13.45 -9.67
N LYS A 347 -3.03 -14.73 -9.84
CA LYS A 347 -2.90 -15.70 -8.74
C LYS A 347 -1.54 -15.64 -8.06
N ARG A 348 -0.80 -14.54 -8.19
CA ARG A 348 0.55 -14.38 -7.63
C ARG A 348 0.60 -13.29 -6.56
N LYS A 349 1.41 -13.50 -5.53
CA LYS A 349 1.77 -12.49 -4.53
C LYS A 349 3.27 -12.18 -4.57
N ASP A 350 3.63 -10.94 -4.29
CA ASP A 350 5.02 -10.49 -4.14
C ASP A 350 5.58 -10.74 -2.73
N GLY A 351 6.86 -10.42 -2.52
CA GLY A 351 7.55 -10.61 -1.24
C GLY A 351 6.97 -9.88 -0.03
N HIS A 352 5.99 -9.00 -0.23
CA HIS A 352 5.32 -8.26 0.83
C HIS A 352 3.88 -8.75 1.03
N GLY A 353 3.48 -9.82 0.33
CA GLY A 353 2.15 -10.40 0.41
C GLY A 353 1.11 -9.68 -0.42
N CYS A 354 1.51 -8.74 -1.28
CA CYS A 354 0.60 -8.07 -2.18
C CYS A 354 0.36 -8.92 -3.43
N PHE A 355 -0.90 -9.13 -3.81
CA PHE A 355 -1.28 -9.63 -5.13
C PHE A 355 -0.62 -8.77 -6.21
N ILE A 356 0.08 -9.47 -7.11
CA ILE A 356 0.58 -8.91 -8.35
C ILE A 356 -0.62 -8.74 -9.27
N LEU A 357 -0.83 -7.54 -9.78
CA LEU A 357 -1.92 -7.22 -10.69
C LEU A 357 -1.37 -7.07 -12.10
N GLN A 358 -2.19 -7.37 -13.10
CA GLN A 358 -1.81 -7.27 -14.49
C GLN A 358 -2.54 -6.09 -15.12
N LEU A 359 -1.80 -5.04 -15.49
CA LEU A 359 -2.29 -3.97 -16.35
C LEU A 359 -1.99 -4.34 -17.81
N GLU A 360 -3.05 -4.54 -18.58
CA GLU A 360 -3.02 -4.96 -19.97
C GLU A 360 -3.37 -3.79 -20.89
N TYR A 361 -2.60 -3.64 -21.95
CA TYR A 361 -2.89 -2.70 -23.03
C TYR A 361 -3.55 -3.46 -24.17
N ILE A 362 -4.85 -3.23 -24.34
CA ILE A 362 -5.63 -3.79 -25.43
C ILE A 362 -5.65 -2.75 -26.54
N LYS A 363 -5.04 -3.06 -27.68
CA LYS A 363 -5.05 -2.22 -28.88
C LYS A 363 -5.90 -2.89 -29.94
N ASP A 364 -6.89 -2.16 -30.44
CA ASP A 364 -7.80 -2.63 -31.47
C ASP A 364 -8.46 -3.99 -31.14
N GLY A 365 -8.85 -4.19 -29.88
CA GLY A 365 -9.47 -5.42 -29.38
C GLY A 365 -8.52 -6.60 -29.16
N LYS A 366 -7.20 -6.41 -29.36
CA LYS A 366 -6.19 -7.44 -29.15
C LYS A 366 -5.24 -7.03 -28.04
N LEU A 367 -4.85 -8.00 -27.21
CA LEU A 367 -3.81 -7.76 -26.23
C LEU A 367 -2.50 -7.42 -26.94
N ASN A 368 -2.01 -6.20 -26.72
CA ASN A 368 -0.81 -5.69 -27.36
C ASN A 368 0.39 -5.73 -26.42
N ASP A 369 0.20 -5.37 -25.14
CA ASP A 369 1.27 -5.38 -24.14
C ASP A 369 0.71 -5.55 -22.72
N ARG A 370 1.58 -5.83 -21.74
CA ARG A 370 1.21 -6.02 -20.33
C ARG A 370 2.30 -5.51 -19.37
N LEU A 371 1.87 -5.07 -18.19
CA LEU A 371 2.71 -4.63 -17.07
C LEU A 371 2.24 -5.29 -15.78
N GLU A 372 3.20 -5.67 -14.92
CA GLU A 372 2.92 -6.03 -13.54
C GLU A 372 2.84 -4.76 -12.69
N VAL A 373 1.74 -4.60 -11.97
CA VAL A 373 1.47 -3.43 -11.12
C VAL A 373 0.96 -3.88 -9.76
N CYS A 374 0.95 -2.98 -8.79
CA CYS A 374 0.32 -3.19 -7.49
C CYS A 374 -0.89 -2.25 -7.31
N SER A 375 -1.80 -2.62 -6.42
CA SER A 375 -2.83 -1.72 -5.92
C SER A 375 -3.24 -2.16 -4.52
N GLY A 376 -3.44 -1.19 -3.64
CA GLY A 376 -3.74 -1.45 -2.22
C GLY A 376 -2.51 -1.82 -1.40
N GLN A 377 -2.63 -1.74 -0.08
CA GLN A 377 -1.55 -2.06 0.85
C GLN A 377 -1.49 -3.56 1.20
N PRO A 378 -0.31 -4.05 1.66
CA PRO A 378 -0.18 -5.37 2.25
C PRO A 378 -1.28 -5.64 3.29
N ASN A 379 -1.90 -6.83 3.23
CA ASN A 379 -2.98 -7.27 4.13
C ASN A 379 -4.28 -6.42 4.07
N LYS A 380 -4.39 -5.46 3.15
CA LYS A 380 -5.62 -4.68 2.90
C LYS A 380 -6.17 -4.89 1.49
N GLN A 381 -5.67 -5.88 0.76
CA GLN A 381 -6.14 -6.20 -0.60
C GLN A 381 -7.45 -6.99 -0.63
N VAL A 382 -8.51 -6.34 -0.14
CA VAL A 382 -9.88 -6.78 -0.32
C VAL A 382 -10.42 -6.16 -1.61
N PHE A 383 -10.67 -6.98 -2.62
CA PHE A 383 -11.18 -6.54 -3.92
C PHE A 383 -12.70 -6.37 -3.85
N ARG A 384 -13.20 -5.21 -4.26
CA ARG A 384 -14.63 -4.86 -4.13
C ARG A 384 -15.18 -4.28 -5.41
N THR A 385 -16.49 -4.35 -5.56
CA THR A 385 -17.24 -3.61 -6.57
C THR A 385 -17.36 -2.13 -6.18
N GLY A 386 -17.67 -1.24 -7.13
CA GLY A 386 -17.82 0.20 -6.88
C GLY A 386 -18.73 0.52 -5.68
N LYS A 387 -19.95 -0.02 -5.67
CA LYS A 387 -20.93 0.19 -4.60
C LYS A 387 -20.43 -0.24 -3.21
N ASN A 388 -19.59 -1.28 -3.15
CA ASN A 388 -19.10 -1.85 -1.90
C ASN A 388 -17.74 -1.28 -1.49
N SER A 389 -17.13 -0.44 -2.33
CA SER A 389 -15.85 0.20 -2.07
C SER A 389 -15.94 1.25 -0.97
N LYS A 390 -14.86 1.41 -0.20
CA LYS A 390 -14.85 2.23 1.01
C LYS A 390 -13.75 3.29 0.97
N SER A 391 -14.10 4.52 1.29
CA SER A 391 -13.12 5.61 1.38
C SER A 391 -12.09 5.32 2.47
N GLY A 392 -10.82 5.67 2.25
CA GLY A 392 -9.75 5.47 3.22
C GLY A 392 -9.37 4.02 3.54
N SER A 393 -9.97 3.01 2.89
CA SER A 393 -9.75 1.60 3.24
C SER A 393 -8.36 1.05 2.89
N MET A 394 -7.56 1.79 2.13
CA MET A 394 -6.27 1.35 1.58
C MET A 394 -6.36 0.08 0.72
N GLU A 395 -7.58 -0.34 0.37
CA GLU A 395 -7.87 -1.43 -0.55
C GLU A 395 -7.57 -1.03 -2.00
N PRO A 396 -7.42 -1.99 -2.92
CA PRO A 396 -7.39 -1.75 -4.35
C PRO A 396 -8.57 -0.89 -4.83
N LEU A 397 -8.36 -0.15 -5.92
CA LEU A 397 -9.46 0.50 -6.62
C LEU A 397 -10.58 -0.51 -6.97
N PRO A 398 -11.86 -0.14 -6.86
CA PRO A 398 -12.94 -1.06 -7.12
C PRO A 398 -13.07 -1.48 -8.58
N GLU A 399 -13.67 -2.66 -8.75
CA GLU A 399 -14.12 -3.18 -10.03
C GLU A 399 -15.07 -2.20 -10.72
N GLY A 400 -14.88 -2.03 -12.03
CA GLY A 400 -15.67 -1.15 -12.86
C GLY A 400 -14.85 -0.46 -13.94
N LYS A 401 -15.51 0.41 -14.68
CA LYS A 401 -14.92 1.27 -15.70
C LYS A 401 -14.45 2.58 -15.08
N TRP A 402 -13.24 2.95 -15.44
CA TRP A 402 -12.57 4.19 -15.06
C TRP A 402 -12.19 4.97 -16.32
N PHE A 403 -12.21 6.29 -16.20
CA PHE A 403 -11.71 7.20 -17.21
C PHE A 403 -10.27 7.60 -16.91
N ILE A 404 -9.43 7.56 -17.94
CA ILE A 404 -8.01 7.91 -17.88
C ILE A 404 -7.82 9.37 -18.28
N HIS A 405 -7.38 10.21 -17.33
CA HIS A 405 -7.08 11.62 -17.59
C HIS A 405 -5.70 11.80 -18.24
N ASN A 406 -5.38 13.05 -18.55
CA ASN A 406 -4.09 13.40 -19.13
C ASN A 406 -2.92 13.14 -18.16
N ILE A 407 -1.76 12.82 -18.72
CA ILE A 407 -0.51 12.69 -17.97
C ILE A 407 -0.14 14.05 -17.36
N LEU A 408 0.15 14.06 -16.07
CA LEU A 408 0.60 15.23 -15.34
C LEU A 408 2.07 15.07 -14.95
N TRP A 409 2.86 16.13 -15.15
CA TRP A 409 4.27 16.20 -14.77
C TRP A 409 4.45 17.25 -13.68
N ALA A 410 5.20 16.90 -12.64
CA ALA A 410 5.47 17.82 -11.53
C ALA A 410 6.49 18.92 -11.91
N ASP A 411 7.46 18.60 -12.77
CA ASP A 411 8.45 19.57 -13.26
C ASP A 411 9.06 19.14 -14.59
N GLY A 412 8.66 19.79 -15.67
CA GLY A 412 9.15 19.50 -17.02
C GLY A 412 8.54 18.24 -17.63
N LYS A 413 8.17 18.32 -18.91
CA LYS A 413 7.64 17.17 -19.66
C LYS A 413 8.71 16.07 -19.76
N ASP A 414 8.32 14.81 -19.56
CA ASP A 414 9.19 13.63 -19.66
C ASP A 414 10.34 13.59 -18.63
N ASN A 415 10.22 14.36 -17.56
CA ASN A 415 11.22 14.41 -16.49
C ASN A 415 10.88 13.44 -15.35
N TYR A 416 11.23 12.16 -15.54
CA TYR A 416 10.98 11.08 -14.58
C TYR A 416 11.86 11.12 -13.32
N HIS A 417 12.81 12.06 -13.25
CA HIS A 417 13.70 12.28 -12.12
C HIS A 417 13.63 13.72 -11.60
N GLY A 418 12.59 14.46 -12.02
CA GLY A 418 12.37 15.85 -11.67
C GLY A 418 11.83 16.02 -10.26
N LYS A 419 11.34 17.23 -9.96
CA LYS A 419 10.63 17.47 -8.71
C LYS A 419 9.44 16.54 -8.60
N LEU A 420 9.11 16.18 -7.37
CA LEU A 420 7.95 15.36 -7.08
C LEU A 420 6.72 16.26 -6.93
N PHE A 421 5.54 15.72 -7.20
CA PHE A 421 4.31 16.39 -6.79
C PHE A 421 4.33 16.64 -5.28
N ALA A 422 3.72 17.75 -4.84
CA ALA A 422 3.63 18.08 -3.42
C ALA A 422 2.85 17.02 -2.61
N VAL A 423 2.02 16.23 -3.29
CA VAL A 423 1.32 15.07 -2.71
C VAL A 423 2.30 13.91 -2.55
N LYS A 424 2.54 13.52 -1.29
CA LYS A 424 3.52 12.49 -0.95
C LYS A 424 3.15 11.13 -1.54
N GLY A 425 4.02 10.59 -2.39
CA GLY A 425 3.88 9.27 -3.02
C GLY A 425 3.62 9.28 -4.53
N LEU A 426 3.23 10.42 -5.11
CA LEU A 426 2.86 10.56 -6.52
C LEU A 426 4.04 10.61 -7.51
N GLY A 427 5.28 10.50 -7.03
CA GLY A 427 6.45 10.60 -7.89
C GLY A 427 6.49 11.93 -8.68
N PRO A 428 7.29 12.00 -9.75
CA PRO A 428 7.35 13.16 -10.65
C PRO A 428 6.31 13.14 -11.78
N VAL A 429 5.56 12.04 -11.92
CA VAL A 429 4.59 11.83 -12.98
C VAL A 429 3.40 11.00 -12.47
N THR A 430 2.19 11.44 -12.83
CA THR A 430 0.95 10.74 -12.48
C THR A 430 -0.08 10.81 -13.60
N VAL A 431 -1.03 9.87 -13.59
CA VAL A 431 -2.17 9.81 -14.51
C VAL A 431 -3.44 9.66 -13.67
N PRO A 432 -4.22 10.73 -13.47
CA PRO A 432 -5.44 10.66 -12.68
C PRO A 432 -6.50 9.76 -13.30
N LEU A 433 -7.29 9.10 -12.45
CA LEU A 433 -8.39 8.24 -12.85
C LEU A 433 -9.72 8.73 -12.25
N SER A 434 -10.81 8.52 -12.97
CA SER A 434 -12.17 8.78 -12.44
C SER A 434 -13.10 7.64 -12.70
N TYR A 435 -13.72 7.11 -11.66
CA TYR A 435 -14.70 6.04 -11.78
C TYR A 435 -15.90 6.50 -12.61
N LYS A 436 -16.40 5.61 -13.47
CA LYS A 436 -17.53 5.87 -14.36
C LYS A 436 -18.73 5.00 -14.04
N GLU A 437 -18.54 3.69 -13.97
CA GLU A 437 -19.64 2.73 -13.85
C GLU A 437 -19.14 1.34 -13.42
N PRO A 438 -20.00 0.46 -12.88
CA PRO A 438 -21.41 0.69 -12.57
C PRO A 438 -21.62 1.48 -11.27
N GLY A 439 -22.67 2.31 -11.24
CA GLY A 439 -23.05 3.06 -10.06
C GLY A 439 -22.00 4.07 -9.60
N THR A 440 -21.79 4.16 -8.29
CA THR A 440 -20.83 5.09 -7.68
C THR A 440 -19.81 4.33 -6.84
N THR A 441 -18.73 5.02 -6.48
CA THR A 441 -17.71 4.53 -5.55
C THR A 441 -17.46 5.59 -4.47
N GLY A 442 -17.15 5.15 -3.25
CA GLY A 442 -16.63 6.04 -2.20
C GLY A 442 -15.15 6.39 -2.38
N ARG A 443 -14.47 5.84 -3.39
CA ARG A 443 -13.05 6.10 -3.68
C ARG A 443 -12.90 7.32 -4.56
N SER A 444 -11.92 8.15 -4.23
CA SER A 444 -11.52 9.32 -5.02
C SER A 444 -10.00 9.46 -4.97
N ALA A 445 -9.45 10.42 -5.73
CA ALA A 445 -8.00 10.65 -5.82
C ALA A 445 -7.19 9.39 -6.19
N ILE A 446 -7.73 8.58 -7.10
CA ILE A 446 -7.08 7.36 -7.61
C ILE A 446 -6.33 7.72 -8.89
N GLU A 447 -5.09 7.25 -9.00
CA GLU A 447 -4.21 7.58 -10.11
C GLU A 447 -3.34 6.38 -10.52
N ILE A 448 -2.65 6.49 -11.65
CA ILE A 448 -1.54 5.61 -12.02
C ILE A 448 -0.22 6.39 -11.85
N HIS A 449 0.63 5.93 -10.94
CA HIS A 449 1.90 6.59 -10.64
C HIS A 449 3.01 5.56 -10.39
N ILE A 450 4.26 6.01 -10.41
CA ILE A 450 5.38 5.18 -9.97
C ILE A 450 5.22 4.89 -8.48
N ASP A 451 5.25 3.62 -8.07
CA ASP A 451 5.25 3.22 -6.66
C ASP A 451 6.62 3.52 -6.04
N TRP A 452 6.82 4.79 -5.68
CA TRP A 452 8.06 5.27 -5.10
C TRP A 452 8.33 4.63 -3.73
N ASN A 453 7.31 4.11 -3.04
CA ASN A 453 7.45 3.48 -1.72
C ASN A 453 8.07 2.08 -1.78
N LYS A 454 7.99 1.40 -2.93
CA LYS A 454 8.63 0.09 -3.15
C LYS A 454 10.15 0.15 -2.98
N THR A 455 10.80 1.24 -3.41
CA THR A 455 12.26 1.44 -3.21
C THR A 455 12.65 1.66 -1.75
N LYS A 456 11.70 2.00 -0.88
CA LYS A 456 11.90 2.25 0.56
C LYS A 456 11.46 1.07 1.44
N GLY A 457 11.12 -0.08 0.87
CA GLY A 457 10.71 -1.28 1.61
C GLY A 457 9.29 -1.22 2.18
N SER A 458 8.40 -0.40 1.61
CA SER A 458 6.97 -0.35 1.97
C SER A 458 6.09 -0.33 0.72
N PRO A 459 6.10 -1.40 -0.10
CA PRO A 459 5.37 -1.42 -1.37
C PRO A 459 3.86 -1.49 -1.17
N GLY A 460 3.16 -0.98 -2.18
CA GLY A 460 1.71 -0.88 -2.16
C GLY A 460 1.26 0.57 -2.22
N THR A 461 0.12 0.78 -2.87
CA THR A 461 -0.51 2.08 -3.00
C THR A 461 -1.71 2.16 -2.05
N VAL A 462 -2.23 3.36 -1.80
CA VAL A 462 -3.51 3.54 -1.11
C VAL A 462 -4.67 3.36 -2.11
N GLY A 463 -4.59 2.29 -2.89
CA GLY A 463 -5.52 1.90 -3.96
C GLY A 463 -5.31 2.54 -5.33
N CYS A 464 -4.28 3.37 -5.51
CA CYS A 464 -3.79 3.76 -6.83
C CYS A 464 -3.21 2.56 -7.59
N ILE A 465 -2.98 2.70 -8.89
CA ILE A 465 -2.21 1.71 -9.64
C ILE A 465 -0.73 2.09 -9.54
N GLY A 466 0.04 1.29 -8.82
CA GLY A 466 1.46 1.49 -8.60
C GLY A 466 2.31 0.74 -9.63
N VAL A 467 3.08 1.47 -10.42
CA VAL A 467 4.05 0.90 -11.36
C VAL A 467 5.41 0.80 -10.68
N SER A 468 6.04 -0.36 -10.76
CA SER A 468 7.19 -0.69 -9.89
C SER A 468 8.50 0.05 -10.23
N ASN A 469 8.65 0.56 -11.45
CA ASN A 469 9.89 1.20 -11.90
C ASN A 469 9.63 2.22 -13.03
N VAL A 470 10.61 3.08 -13.28
CA VAL A 470 10.54 4.14 -14.31
C VAL A 470 10.39 3.57 -15.72
N THR A 471 10.99 2.42 -16.01
CA THR A 471 10.97 1.81 -17.34
C THR A 471 9.59 1.31 -17.73
N ASP A 472 8.91 0.63 -16.82
CA ASP A 472 7.52 0.22 -17.00
C ASP A 472 6.59 1.43 -17.05
N TYR A 473 6.89 2.49 -16.30
CA TYR A 473 6.10 3.72 -16.40
C TYR A 473 6.31 4.44 -17.74
N LYS A 474 7.53 4.47 -18.28
CA LYS A 474 7.80 4.96 -19.64
C LYS A 474 7.03 4.16 -20.68
N ARG A 475 6.96 2.84 -20.53
CA ARG A 475 6.14 1.97 -21.40
C ARG A 475 4.66 2.32 -21.31
N LEU A 476 4.11 2.50 -20.11
CA LEU A 476 2.75 3.00 -19.91
C LEU A 476 2.52 4.36 -20.61
N VAL A 477 3.44 5.32 -20.44
CA VAL A 477 3.35 6.64 -21.10
C VAL A 477 3.35 6.51 -22.63
N THR A 478 4.12 5.57 -23.18
CA THR A 478 4.07 5.25 -24.62
C THR A 478 2.69 4.75 -25.03
N TRP A 479 2.10 3.79 -24.30
CA TRP A 479 0.74 3.30 -24.59
C TRP A 479 -0.30 4.43 -24.55
N LEU A 480 -0.20 5.31 -23.55
CA LEU A 480 -1.11 6.45 -23.37
C LEU A 480 -0.98 7.48 -24.51
N ARG A 481 0.22 7.70 -25.04
CA ARG A 481 0.44 8.65 -26.15
C ARG A 481 0.12 8.06 -27.51
N GLU A 482 0.33 6.76 -27.68
CA GLU A 482 0.18 6.08 -28.96
C GLU A 482 -1.28 6.04 -29.41
N THR A 483 -2.20 5.72 -28.49
CA THR A 483 -3.62 5.51 -28.83
C THR A 483 -4.59 6.30 -27.97
N ASP A 484 -4.10 7.08 -27.01
CA ASP A 484 -4.91 7.84 -26.05
C ASP A 484 -6.08 7.02 -25.48
N PRO A 485 -5.83 5.81 -24.93
CA PRO A 485 -6.91 5.00 -24.37
C PRO A 485 -7.50 5.75 -23.19
N ARG A 486 -8.77 6.14 -23.30
CA ARG A 486 -9.50 6.88 -22.25
C ARG A 486 -10.27 5.99 -21.30
N ASP A 487 -10.38 4.71 -21.61
CA ASP A 487 -11.09 3.72 -20.80
C ASP A 487 -10.09 2.76 -20.14
N LEU A 488 -10.25 2.59 -18.82
CA LEU A 488 -9.62 1.56 -18.00
C LEU A 488 -10.72 0.65 -17.43
N TYR A 489 -10.63 -0.65 -17.69
CA TYR A 489 -11.55 -1.65 -17.15
C TYR A 489 -10.84 -2.38 -16.02
N VAL A 490 -11.33 -2.20 -14.80
CA VAL A 490 -10.83 -2.91 -13.62
C VAL A 490 -11.73 -4.11 -13.41
N ASP A 491 -11.19 -5.31 -13.59
CA ASP A 491 -11.92 -6.57 -13.51
C ASP A 491 -11.29 -7.50 -12.47
N TRP A 492 -12.00 -7.65 -11.35
CA TRP A 492 -11.61 -8.51 -10.24
C TRP A 492 -12.31 -9.87 -10.29
N GLY A 493 -13.13 -10.13 -11.31
CA GLY A 493 -13.97 -11.33 -11.42
C GLY A 493 -15.19 -11.32 -10.50
N LEU A 494 -15.63 -10.14 -10.02
CA LEU A 494 -16.81 -9.99 -9.16
C LEU A 494 -18.11 -9.83 -9.97
N GLY A 495 -18.03 -9.81 -11.31
CA GLY A 495 -19.17 -9.86 -12.23
C GLY A 495 -19.88 -8.52 -12.45
N THR A 496 -19.26 -7.40 -12.07
CA THR A 496 -19.79 -6.05 -12.22
C THR A 496 -18.99 -5.17 -13.18
N CYS A 497 -17.80 -5.60 -13.62
CA CYS A 497 -17.05 -4.89 -14.65
C CYS A 497 -17.85 -4.89 -15.97
N PRO A 498 -18.16 -3.71 -16.55
CA PRO A 498 -18.87 -3.65 -17.82
C PRO A 498 -17.99 -4.17 -18.96
N GLU A 499 -18.64 -4.73 -19.98
CA GLU A 499 -17.93 -5.15 -21.18
C GLU A 499 -17.35 -3.95 -21.95
N PRO A 500 -16.16 -4.10 -22.56
CA PRO A 500 -15.61 -3.08 -23.44
C PRO A 500 -16.50 -2.86 -24.68
N SER A 501 -17.25 -1.76 -24.69
CA SER A 501 -18.15 -1.36 -25.77
C SER A 501 -17.51 -0.52 -26.86
#